data_AF-A0A4U0XJK1-F1
#
_entry.id   AF-A0A4U0XJK1-F1
#
_cell.length_a   1.000
_cell.length_b   1.000
_cell.length_c   1.000
_cell.angle_alpha   90.00
_cell.angle_beta   90.00
_cell.angle_gamma   90.00
#
_symmetry.space_group_name_H-M   'P 1'
#
loop_
_entity.id
_entity.type
_entity.pdbx_description
1 polymer ?
#
loop_
_entity_poly.entity_id
_entity_poly.type
_entity_poly.pdbx_seq_one_letter_code
_entity_poly.pdbx_strand_id
1 'polypeptide(L)'
;MSLLLQDATSSIPREKRTLREKSMIAADDVDLSWPPSAPKVSCNADPSFNMTDTSHIERLHTYDLELGATEAVQKHISRQVVATKPVSQRKLDFEHSRPRWLREMAAEATGVFFYVYPGIAATATFILNEANPAFGSLFQVGWAFAFGIAFAIITCASTSGGHFNPAITICFAIWQGFPWKKVPYYIFAQIFGAFLAALLLMGQYHEQISAFSAASVASGKGLVYNGGPASILCTFPGATQNNLGYLFMNEWFVDSFIGIVIWACLDPANPFVSPAGAPFVIGLAYANMIWGYADISISTNLARDLGTRMVAAIFFGREAFTYKNYSWIAILVNVPATIFATAFYEMLMRDSLKKIGGGHAQHEDGEEGLHRHLTKTMSVMENGTTAVTKGKEGL
;
A
#
# COMPACT_ATOMS: atom_id res chain seq x y z
N MET A 1 30.52 16.92 -44.78
CA MET A 1 31.49 17.65 -45.63
C MET A 1 31.79 18.97 -44.93
N SER A 2 33.02 19.12 -44.43
CA SER A 2 33.73 20.33 -43.92
C SER A 2 33.05 21.23 -42.89
N LEU A 3 33.52 21.26 -41.63
CA LEU A 3 34.74 21.93 -41.09
C LEU A 3 34.48 23.38 -40.69
N LEU A 4 34.62 23.67 -39.39
CA LEU A 4 35.56 24.68 -38.88
C LEU A 4 35.70 24.56 -37.36
N LEU A 5 36.82 23.94 -36.97
CA LEU A 5 37.50 24.05 -35.68
C LEU A 5 38.26 25.38 -35.64
N GLN A 6 38.35 26.00 -34.46
CA GLN A 6 39.57 26.73 -34.08
C GLN A 6 39.76 26.73 -32.57
N ASP A 7 40.89 26.16 -32.18
CA ASP A 7 41.51 26.12 -30.86
C ASP A 7 41.94 27.50 -30.37
N ALA A 8 41.95 27.68 -29.04
CA ALA A 8 42.92 28.53 -28.37
C ALA A 8 43.30 27.92 -27.00
N THR A 9 44.59 27.68 -26.85
CA THR A 9 45.30 26.99 -25.77
C THR A 9 45.79 27.96 -24.68
N SER A 10 46.27 27.35 -23.57
CA SER A 10 47.16 27.92 -22.52
C SER A 10 46.45 28.68 -21.39
N SER A 11 46.81 28.58 -20.10
CA SER A 11 47.99 28.06 -19.42
C SER A 11 47.70 27.85 -17.91
N ILE A 12 48.29 26.82 -17.31
CA ILE A 12 48.42 26.62 -15.85
C ILE A 12 49.79 27.15 -15.42
N PRO A 13 49.93 27.69 -14.20
CA PRO A 13 51.06 27.25 -13.36
C PRO A 13 50.67 26.89 -11.91
N ARG A 14 51.36 25.85 -11.41
CA ARG A 14 51.49 25.40 -10.01
C ARG A 14 52.70 26.07 -9.36
N GLU A 15 52.60 26.42 -8.07
CA GLU A 15 53.71 26.40 -7.06
C GLU A 15 53.07 26.52 -5.66
N LYS A 16 53.17 25.62 -4.67
CA LYS A 16 54.27 24.95 -3.90
C LYS A 16 55.13 25.87 -3.01
N ARG A 17 54.87 25.82 -1.69
CA ARG A 17 55.85 25.69 -0.55
C ARG A 17 55.08 25.73 0.78
N THR A 18 54.89 24.66 1.56
CA THR A 18 55.80 23.95 2.51
C THR A 18 56.53 24.85 3.50
N LEU A 19 56.29 24.63 4.81
CA LEU A 19 57.25 24.39 5.93
C LEU A 19 56.40 23.84 7.11
N ARG A 20 56.56 22.59 7.58
CA ARG A 20 57.51 22.09 8.62
C ARG A 20 57.34 22.84 9.95
N GLU A 21 57.36 22.25 11.14
CA GLU A 21 57.53 20.90 11.69
C GLU A 21 57.44 21.11 13.22
N LYS A 22 56.84 20.21 13.99
CA LYS A 22 57.36 19.79 15.32
C LYS A 22 56.62 18.54 15.80
N SER A 23 57.41 17.47 15.86
CA SER A 23 57.24 16.19 16.56
C SER A 23 57.14 16.41 18.09
N MET A 24 56.74 15.47 18.96
CA MET A 24 57.27 14.11 19.19
C MET A 24 56.42 13.40 20.27
N ILE A 25 56.29 12.06 20.14
CA ILE A 25 56.28 11.03 21.21
C ILE A 25 55.02 10.85 22.09
N ALA A 26 54.34 9.71 21.94
CA ALA A 26 54.51 8.54 22.82
C ALA A 26 53.84 7.30 22.19
N ALA A 27 54.64 6.25 22.04
CA ALA A 27 54.20 4.88 21.81
C ALA A 27 53.97 4.22 23.17
N ASP A 28 53.00 3.31 23.24
CA ASP A 28 53.08 2.13 24.11
C ASP A 28 52.23 1.01 23.49
N ASP A 29 52.84 -0.17 23.47
CA ASP A 29 52.38 -1.45 22.98
C ASP A 29 51.13 -1.98 23.73
N VAL A 30 50.43 -2.97 23.16
CA VAL A 30 50.18 -4.29 23.78
C VAL A 30 49.14 -5.10 22.97
N ASP A 31 49.64 -6.25 22.48
CA ASP A 31 49.04 -7.57 22.22
C ASP A 31 47.80 -7.78 21.35
N LEU A 32 48.08 -8.24 20.13
CA LEU A 32 47.27 -9.19 19.35
C LEU A 32 47.44 -10.60 19.93
N SER A 33 46.46 -11.10 20.69
CA SER A 33 46.32 -12.53 20.97
C SER A 33 44.86 -13.00 20.84
N TRP A 34 44.71 -14.07 20.06
CA TRP A 34 43.46 -14.79 19.76
C TRP A 34 43.10 -15.74 20.91
N PRO A 35 41.83 -15.88 21.35
CA PRO A 35 41.50 -16.92 22.32
C PRO A 35 41.20 -18.27 21.66
N PRO A 36 41.64 -19.39 22.26
CA PRO A 36 41.46 -20.74 21.72
C PRO A 36 40.12 -21.38 22.09
N SER A 37 39.67 -22.30 21.22
CA SER A 37 38.85 -23.51 21.48
C SER A 37 37.56 -23.40 22.29
N ALA A 38 36.43 -23.61 21.60
CA ALA A 38 35.13 -23.97 22.17
C ALA A 38 35.16 -25.36 22.86
N PRO A 39 34.43 -25.58 23.97
CA PRO A 39 34.35 -26.88 24.60
C PRO A 39 33.39 -27.81 23.85
N LYS A 40 33.87 -29.02 23.54
CA LYS A 40 33.05 -30.17 23.12
C LYS A 40 32.27 -30.69 24.33
N VAL A 41 30.95 -30.71 24.27
CA VAL A 41 30.12 -31.48 25.21
C VAL A 41 29.86 -32.85 24.58
N SER A 42 30.47 -33.88 25.15
CA SER A 42 30.20 -35.28 24.83
C SER A 42 28.98 -35.77 25.62
N CYS A 43 28.00 -36.32 24.93
CA CYS A 43 26.94 -37.11 25.57
C CYS A 43 27.53 -38.45 26.01
N ASN A 44 27.69 -38.65 27.32
CA ASN A 44 27.93 -39.98 27.89
C ASN A 44 26.58 -40.66 28.11
N ALA A 45 26.46 -41.87 27.57
CA ALA A 45 25.39 -42.81 27.86
C ALA A 45 25.67 -43.52 29.19
N ASP A 46 24.64 -43.69 30.01
CA ASP A 46 24.60 -44.76 31.01
C ASP A 46 23.29 -45.56 30.83
N PRO A 47 23.35 -46.91 30.89
CA PRO A 47 22.19 -47.79 30.67
C PRO A 47 21.61 -48.27 32.02
N SER A 48 20.30 -48.16 32.22
CA SER A 48 19.49 -49.10 33.03
C SER A 48 18.08 -48.57 33.30
N PHE A 49 17.07 -49.06 32.58
CA PHE A 49 15.81 -49.49 33.19
C PHE A 49 14.99 -50.34 32.20
N ASN A 50 14.47 -51.46 32.69
CA ASN A 50 13.83 -52.52 31.91
C ASN A 50 12.33 -52.24 31.64
N MET A 51 11.96 -52.53 30.39
CA MET A 51 10.71 -53.02 29.80
C MET A 51 9.56 -53.48 30.75
N THR A 52 8.37 -52.89 30.58
CA THR A 52 7.07 -53.51 30.15
C THR A 52 5.88 -52.81 30.82
N ASP A 53 5.08 -52.05 30.06
CA ASP A 53 3.62 -52.24 30.00
C ASP A 53 3.04 -51.51 28.78
N THR A 54 2.22 -52.21 28.01
CA THR A 54 1.54 -51.75 26.80
C THR A 54 0.05 -51.95 27.01
N SER A 55 -0.75 -50.89 27.10
CA SER A 55 -2.13 -50.92 26.60
C SER A 55 -2.86 -49.56 26.68
N HIS A 56 -3.33 -49.13 25.49
CA HIS A 56 -4.53 -48.34 25.22
C HIS A 56 -4.58 -46.86 25.65
N ILE A 57 -3.95 -45.99 24.84
CA ILE A 57 -4.49 -44.67 24.53
C ILE A 57 -5.20 -44.78 23.18
N GLU A 58 -6.52 -44.71 23.22
CA GLU A 58 -7.39 -44.47 22.07
C GLU A 58 -6.97 -43.14 21.43
N ARG A 59 -6.24 -43.23 20.30
CA ARG A 59 -5.97 -42.07 19.46
C ARG A 59 -7.28 -41.70 18.77
N LEU A 60 -7.92 -40.65 19.25
CA LEU A 60 -8.94 -39.93 18.50
C LEU A 60 -8.30 -39.44 17.18
N HIS A 61 -8.58 -40.17 16.11
CA HIS A 61 -8.34 -39.76 14.74
C HIS A 61 -9.24 -38.58 14.43
N THR A 62 -8.74 -37.35 14.59
CA THR A 62 -9.43 -36.16 14.05
C THR A 62 -8.44 -35.04 13.74
N TYR A 63 -7.40 -35.31 12.94
CA TYR A 63 -6.63 -34.26 12.26
C TYR A 63 -6.06 -34.78 10.94
N ASP A 64 -6.95 -35.10 10.00
CA ASP A 64 -6.62 -35.14 8.56
C ASP A 64 -7.53 -34.13 7.86
N LEU A 65 -7.23 -32.85 8.05
CA LEU A 65 -7.69 -31.79 7.15
C LEU A 65 -6.57 -30.78 6.98
N GLU A 66 -5.88 -30.97 5.85
CA GLU A 66 -5.09 -29.99 5.10
C GLU A 66 -3.76 -29.56 5.74
N LEU A 67 -2.73 -30.41 5.57
CA LEU A 67 -1.36 -29.92 5.38
C LEU A 67 -1.36 -28.98 4.16
N GLY A 68 -1.60 -27.69 4.40
CA GLY A 68 -1.65 -26.66 3.37
C GLY A 68 -0.30 -26.48 2.69
N ALA A 69 -0.33 -26.16 1.40
CA ALA A 69 0.83 -25.88 0.55
C ALA A 69 1.84 -24.87 1.16
N THR A 70 1.43 -24.11 2.17
CA THR A 70 2.25 -23.20 2.99
C THR A 70 3.39 -23.90 3.72
N GLU A 71 3.20 -25.10 4.28
CA GLU A 71 4.24 -25.81 5.03
C GLU A 71 5.31 -26.42 4.12
N ALA A 72 4.95 -26.80 2.89
CA ALA A 72 5.89 -27.29 1.88
C ALA A 72 6.80 -26.19 1.32
N VAL A 73 6.32 -24.95 1.27
CA VAL A 73 7.06 -23.80 0.74
C VAL A 73 8.01 -23.18 1.78
N GLN A 74 7.74 -23.35 3.09
CA GLN A 74 8.49 -22.67 4.14
C GLN A 74 9.86 -23.26 4.46
N LYS A 75 10.17 -24.49 4.00
CA LYS A 75 11.35 -25.24 4.47
C LYS A 75 12.72 -24.86 3.87
N HIS A 76 12.80 -23.95 2.89
CA HIS A 76 14.04 -23.77 2.11
C HIS A 76 14.58 -22.35 1.91
N ILE A 77 14.21 -21.35 2.74
CA ILE A 77 14.78 -19.99 2.61
C ILE A 77 15.61 -19.64 3.84
N SER A 78 16.90 -20.00 3.83
CA SER A 78 17.89 -19.38 4.71
C SER A 78 18.19 -17.98 4.17
N ARG A 79 17.53 -16.95 4.72
CA ARG A 79 17.82 -15.56 4.37
C ARG A 79 19.24 -15.23 4.82
N GLN A 80 20.16 -15.11 3.87
CA GLN A 80 21.50 -14.61 4.15
C GLN A 80 21.38 -13.14 4.58
N VAL A 81 21.43 -12.89 5.90
CA VAL A 81 21.36 -11.54 6.46
C VAL A 81 22.71 -10.87 6.22
N VAL A 82 22.81 -10.11 5.13
CA VAL A 82 23.96 -9.24 4.88
C VAL A 82 24.02 -8.21 6.01
N ALA A 83 25.15 -8.13 6.72
CA ALA A 83 25.36 -7.15 7.77
C ALA A 83 25.17 -5.73 7.20
N THR A 84 24.31 -4.94 7.84
CA THR A 84 24.06 -3.57 7.39
C THR A 84 25.29 -2.70 7.63
N LYS A 85 25.66 -1.88 6.64
CA LYS A 85 26.79 -0.96 6.78
C LYS A 85 26.47 0.05 7.90
N PRO A 86 27.40 0.33 8.82
CA PRO A 86 27.17 1.33 9.86
C PRO A 86 26.84 2.68 9.26
N VAL A 87 25.80 3.33 9.80
CA VAL A 87 25.33 4.65 9.35
C VAL A 87 26.28 5.72 9.90
N SER A 88 26.66 6.70 9.06
CA SER A 88 27.52 7.79 9.51
C SER A 88 26.79 8.72 10.49
N GLN A 89 27.51 9.29 11.46
CA GLN A 89 26.93 10.21 12.44
C GLN A 89 26.23 11.40 11.75
N ARG A 90 26.83 11.96 10.69
CA ARG A 90 26.22 13.03 9.88
C ARG A 90 24.83 12.65 9.33
N LYS A 91 24.65 11.40 8.92
CA LYS A 91 23.35 10.92 8.42
C LYS A 91 22.35 10.76 9.57
N LEU A 92 22.79 10.27 10.74
CA LEU A 92 21.94 10.19 11.93
C LEU A 92 21.48 11.58 12.40
N ASP A 93 22.38 12.56 12.46
CA ASP A 93 22.07 13.93 12.85
C ASP A 93 21.06 14.59 11.89
N PHE A 94 21.22 14.34 10.58
CA PHE A 94 20.24 14.73 9.56
C PHE A 94 18.88 14.03 9.77
N GLU A 95 18.88 12.73 10.10
CA GLU A 95 17.66 11.98 10.35
C GLU A 95 16.92 12.42 11.63
N HIS A 96 17.64 12.88 12.65
CA HIS A 96 17.07 13.40 13.90
C HIS A 96 16.54 14.84 13.76
N SER A 97 17.20 15.68 12.96
CA SER A 97 16.82 17.09 12.78
C SER A 97 15.55 17.29 11.94
N ARG A 98 15.18 16.34 11.08
CA ARG A 98 13.98 16.43 10.25
C ARG A 98 12.70 16.09 11.04
N PRO A 99 11.64 16.89 10.96
CA PRO A 99 10.37 16.57 11.59
C PRO A 99 9.77 15.29 10.98
N ARG A 100 9.39 14.33 11.83
CA ARG A 100 8.81 13.04 11.39
C ARG A 100 7.54 13.22 10.55
N TRP A 101 6.70 14.20 10.88
CA TRP A 101 5.46 14.49 10.15
C TRP A 101 5.71 14.92 8.71
N LEU A 102 6.79 15.67 8.45
CA LEU A 102 7.16 16.08 7.09
C LEU A 102 7.60 14.88 6.24
N ARG A 103 8.30 13.93 6.86
CA ARG A 103 8.71 12.69 6.20
C ARG A 103 7.51 11.81 5.84
N GLU A 104 6.53 11.72 6.74
CA GLU A 104 5.26 11.03 6.51
C GLU A 104 4.47 11.69 5.37
N MET A 105 4.32 13.02 5.38
CA MET A 105 3.67 13.76 4.30
C MET A 105 4.37 13.56 2.95
N ALA A 106 5.71 13.64 2.91
CA ALA A 106 6.46 13.40 1.68
C ALA A 106 6.26 11.98 1.14
N ALA A 107 6.21 10.98 2.02
CA ALA A 107 5.92 9.59 1.64
C ALA A 107 4.48 9.43 1.14
N GLU A 108 3.49 10.07 1.75
CA GLU A 108 2.10 10.06 1.26
C GLU A 108 1.97 10.73 -0.12
N ALA A 109 2.57 11.91 -0.30
CA ALA A 109 2.57 12.60 -1.60
C ALA A 109 3.27 11.76 -2.68
N THR A 110 4.40 11.14 -2.33
CA THR A 110 5.16 10.28 -3.25
C THR A 110 4.35 9.02 -3.59
N GLY A 111 3.74 8.37 -2.61
CA GLY A 111 2.93 7.17 -2.86
C GLY A 111 1.73 7.46 -3.76
N VAL A 112 1.04 8.59 -3.55
CA VAL A 112 -0.04 9.00 -4.47
C VAL A 112 0.50 9.27 -5.88
N PHE A 113 1.61 9.99 -5.99
CA PHE A 113 2.27 10.22 -7.27
C PHE A 113 2.59 8.90 -8.01
N PHE A 114 3.10 7.89 -7.30
CA PHE A 114 3.54 6.61 -7.86
C PHE A 114 2.43 5.82 -8.54
N TYR A 115 1.17 5.96 -8.14
CA TYR A 115 0.07 5.29 -8.82
C TYR A 115 -0.73 6.22 -9.73
N VAL A 116 -0.86 7.50 -9.37
CA VAL A 116 -1.59 8.46 -10.19
C VAL A 116 -0.89 8.69 -11.50
N TYR A 117 0.42 8.98 -11.49
CA TYR A 117 1.20 9.28 -12.71
C TYR A 117 1.14 8.17 -13.77
N PRO A 118 1.53 6.90 -13.50
CA PRO A 118 1.45 5.86 -14.52
C PRO A 118 0.00 5.57 -14.93
N GLY A 119 -0.96 5.71 -14.03
CA GLY A 119 -2.38 5.53 -14.32
C GLY A 119 -2.93 6.56 -15.32
N ILE A 120 -2.68 7.86 -15.08
CA ILE A 120 -3.09 8.92 -16.02
C ILE A 120 -2.25 8.90 -17.30
N ALA A 121 -0.98 8.46 -17.26
CA ALA A 121 -0.17 8.26 -18.46
C ALA A 121 -0.72 7.13 -19.33
N ALA A 122 -1.11 6.00 -18.75
CA ALA A 122 -1.77 4.92 -19.47
C ALA A 122 -3.14 5.36 -20.03
N THR A 123 -3.84 6.23 -19.30
CA THR A 123 -5.10 6.83 -19.76
C THR A 123 -4.87 7.77 -20.95
N ALA A 124 -3.79 8.57 -20.92
CA ALA A 124 -3.37 9.41 -22.04
C ALA A 124 -3.09 8.54 -23.28
N THR A 125 -2.31 7.46 -23.13
CA THR A 125 -2.02 6.57 -24.25
C THR A 125 -3.27 5.89 -24.79
N PHE A 126 -4.23 5.53 -23.92
CA PHE A 126 -5.50 4.92 -24.31
C PHE A 126 -6.36 5.89 -25.13
N ILE A 127 -6.53 7.13 -24.66
CA ILE A 127 -7.38 8.15 -25.32
C ILE A 127 -6.72 8.67 -26.61
N LEU A 128 -5.40 8.90 -26.60
CA LEU A 128 -4.71 9.50 -27.75
C LEU A 128 -4.49 8.52 -28.91
N ASN A 129 -4.49 7.21 -28.65
CA ASN A 129 -4.22 6.17 -29.66
C ASN A 129 -5.44 5.31 -29.97
N GLU A 130 -6.66 5.88 -29.99
CA GLU A 130 -7.89 5.12 -30.32
C GLU A 130 -7.77 4.30 -31.62
N ALA A 131 -7.05 4.81 -32.62
CA ALA A 131 -6.85 4.13 -33.90
C ALA A 131 -5.81 3.00 -33.87
N ASN A 132 -5.02 2.86 -32.80
CA ASN A 132 -3.99 1.84 -32.68
C ASN A 132 -4.06 1.10 -31.32
N PRO A 133 -4.85 0.02 -31.23
CA PRO A 133 -5.05 -0.71 -29.98
C PRO A 133 -3.78 -1.36 -29.42
N ALA A 134 -2.69 -1.44 -30.21
CA ALA A 134 -1.41 -1.93 -29.73
C ALA A 134 -0.75 -0.99 -28.71
N PHE A 135 -1.11 0.30 -28.71
CA PHE A 135 -0.50 1.33 -27.85
C PHE A 135 -1.45 1.85 -26.77
N GLY A 136 -2.68 1.33 -26.66
CA GLY A 136 -3.65 1.76 -25.65
C GLY A 136 -4.79 0.76 -25.45
N SER A 137 -5.03 0.38 -24.19
CA SER A 137 -6.20 -0.43 -23.81
C SER A 137 -6.60 -0.17 -22.35
N LEU A 138 -7.89 -0.35 -22.02
CA LEU A 138 -8.35 -0.31 -20.62
C LEU A 138 -7.64 -1.36 -19.75
N PHE A 139 -7.23 -2.49 -20.35
CA PHE A 139 -6.45 -3.51 -19.67
C PHE A 139 -5.10 -2.96 -19.17
N GLN A 140 -4.39 -2.23 -20.03
CA GLN A 140 -3.14 -1.55 -19.71
C GLN A 140 -3.34 -0.48 -18.62
N VAL A 141 -4.44 0.29 -18.67
CA VAL A 141 -4.75 1.29 -17.64
C VAL A 141 -4.90 0.63 -16.26
N GLY A 142 -5.65 -0.47 -16.17
CA GLY A 142 -5.80 -1.19 -14.90
C GLY A 142 -4.48 -1.69 -14.35
N TRP A 143 -3.60 -2.24 -15.19
CA TRP A 143 -2.26 -2.67 -14.75
C TRP A 143 -1.36 -1.52 -14.33
N ALA A 144 -1.42 -0.38 -15.02
CA ALA A 144 -0.63 0.79 -14.67
C ALA A 144 -0.99 1.30 -13.26
N PHE A 145 -2.29 1.35 -12.94
CA PHE A 145 -2.77 1.65 -11.59
C PHE A 145 -2.37 0.55 -10.58
N ALA A 146 -2.56 -0.73 -10.92
CA ALA A 146 -2.27 -1.84 -10.02
C ALA A 146 -0.81 -1.90 -9.58
N PHE A 147 0.12 -1.85 -10.54
CA PHE A 147 1.56 -1.84 -10.23
C PHE A 147 1.99 -0.54 -9.58
N GLY A 148 1.40 0.60 -9.98
CA GLY A 148 1.63 1.87 -9.32
C GLY A 148 1.27 1.84 -7.83
N ILE A 149 0.12 1.26 -7.48
CA ILE A 149 -0.31 1.08 -6.08
C ILE A 149 0.63 0.13 -5.35
N ALA A 150 0.98 -1.01 -5.95
CA ALA A 150 1.91 -1.96 -5.33
C ALA A 150 3.26 -1.30 -5.04
N PHE A 151 3.81 -0.54 -5.99
CA PHE A 151 5.08 0.19 -5.80
C PHE A 151 4.95 1.32 -4.78
N ALA A 152 3.83 2.04 -4.73
CA ALA A 152 3.57 3.04 -3.71
C ALA A 152 3.63 2.42 -2.30
N ILE A 153 2.96 1.28 -2.09
CA ILE A 153 2.97 0.57 -0.80
C ILE A 153 4.38 0.07 -0.48
N ILE A 154 5.04 -0.62 -1.41
CA ILE A 154 6.39 -1.17 -1.19
C ILE A 154 7.41 -0.09 -0.83
N THR A 155 7.33 1.08 -1.47
CA THR A 155 8.31 2.17 -1.30
C THR A 155 8.01 3.07 -0.11
N CYS A 156 6.74 3.42 0.11
CA CYS A 156 6.36 4.51 1.00
C CYS A 156 5.66 4.04 2.29
N ALA A 157 5.07 2.84 2.33
CA ALA A 157 4.29 2.40 3.49
C ALA A 157 5.13 2.25 4.78
N SER A 158 6.40 1.86 4.66
CA SER A 158 7.34 1.78 5.80
C SER A 158 7.60 3.13 6.46
N THR A 159 7.32 4.23 5.76
CA THR A 159 7.57 5.60 6.23
C THR A 159 6.30 6.28 6.75
N SER A 160 5.17 6.17 6.05
CA SER A 160 3.92 6.87 6.42
C SER A 160 2.81 5.97 6.98
N GLY A 161 2.93 4.64 6.86
CA GLY A 161 1.82 3.69 7.03
C GLY A 161 1.09 3.37 5.73
N GLY A 162 1.35 4.13 4.65
CA GLY A 162 0.92 3.83 3.30
C GLY A 162 -0.59 3.97 3.08
N HIS A 163 -1.16 5.13 3.43
CA HIS A 163 -2.60 5.34 3.29
C HIS A 163 -2.98 5.66 1.84
N PHE A 164 -2.28 6.62 1.23
CA PHE A 164 -2.42 7.10 -0.15
C PHE A 164 -3.85 7.45 -0.62
N ASN A 165 -4.80 7.51 0.31
CA ASN A 165 -6.21 7.78 0.07
C ASN A 165 -6.79 8.47 1.32
N PRO A 166 -7.45 9.63 1.15
CA PRO A 166 -8.15 10.33 2.24
C PRO A 166 -9.16 9.44 2.97
N ALA A 167 -9.94 8.63 2.24
CA ALA A 167 -10.94 7.74 2.82
C ALA A 167 -10.31 6.67 3.71
N ILE A 168 -9.20 6.07 3.26
CA ILE A 168 -8.42 5.09 4.03
C ILE A 168 -7.76 5.74 5.24
N THR A 169 -7.25 6.96 5.11
CA THR A 169 -6.68 7.73 6.23
C THR A 169 -7.72 7.96 7.34
N ILE A 170 -8.96 8.28 6.96
CA ILE A 170 -10.07 8.44 7.90
C ILE A 170 -10.41 7.09 8.54
N CYS A 171 -10.47 6.01 7.77
CA CYS A 171 -10.73 4.67 8.32
C CYS A 171 -9.64 4.21 9.31
N PHE A 172 -8.37 4.48 9.03
CA PHE A 172 -7.29 4.24 10.00
C PHE A 172 -7.46 5.06 11.29
N ALA A 173 -7.98 6.28 11.20
CA ALA A 173 -8.24 7.12 12.39
C ALA A 173 -9.43 6.61 13.21
N ILE A 174 -10.44 6.03 12.56
CA ILE A 174 -11.62 5.44 13.22
C ILE A 174 -11.26 4.11 13.89
N TRP A 175 -10.60 3.21 13.17
CA TRP A 175 -10.51 1.79 13.56
C TRP A 175 -9.14 1.36 14.12
N GLN A 176 -8.05 2.02 13.70
CA GLN A 176 -6.68 1.55 13.98
C GLN A 176 -5.89 2.55 14.84
N GLY A 177 -6.57 3.54 15.43
CA GLY A 177 -5.96 4.51 16.35
C GLY A 177 -5.03 5.52 15.69
N PHE A 178 -5.15 5.76 14.38
CA PHE A 178 -4.33 6.78 13.72
C PHE A 178 -4.66 8.19 14.26
N PRO A 179 -3.67 9.03 14.61
CA PRO A 179 -3.93 10.31 15.25
C PRO A 179 -4.76 11.26 14.39
N TRP A 180 -5.95 11.66 14.85
CA TRP A 180 -6.83 12.61 14.16
C TRP A 180 -6.16 13.93 13.77
N LYS A 181 -5.19 14.39 14.57
CA LYS A 181 -4.39 15.60 14.27
C LYS A 181 -3.55 15.45 13.00
N LYS A 182 -3.18 14.23 12.60
CA LYS A 182 -2.38 13.95 11.39
C LYS A 182 -3.22 13.85 10.11
N VAL A 183 -4.49 13.50 10.23
CA VAL A 183 -5.43 13.30 9.11
C VAL A 183 -5.42 14.46 8.10
N PRO A 184 -5.61 15.74 8.47
CA PRO A 184 -5.63 16.82 7.48
C PRO A 184 -4.30 16.99 6.74
N TYR A 185 -3.16 16.74 7.39
CA TYR A 185 -1.85 16.81 6.75
C TYR A 185 -1.64 15.69 5.73
N TYR A 186 -2.12 14.48 6.03
CA TYR A 186 -2.10 13.36 5.10
C TYR A 186 -2.97 13.63 3.88
N ILE A 187 -4.22 14.08 4.09
CA ILE A 187 -5.14 14.42 2.99
C ILE A 187 -4.54 15.49 2.08
N PHE A 188 -3.97 16.55 2.66
CA PHE A 188 -3.29 17.58 1.90
C PHE A 188 -2.11 17.03 1.08
N ALA A 189 -1.23 16.24 1.71
CA ALA A 189 -0.09 15.64 1.03
C ALA A 189 -0.50 14.71 -0.12
N GLN A 190 -1.56 13.92 0.07
CA GLN A 190 -2.11 13.03 -0.94
C GLN A 190 -2.65 13.82 -2.14
N ILE A 191 -3.47 14.84 -1.91
CA ILE A 191 -3.99 15.72 -2.99
C ILE A 191 -2.82 16.38 -3.74
N PHE A 192 -1.80 16.85 -3.01
CA PHE A 192 -0.62 17.46 -3.59
C PHE A 192 0.19 16.48 -4.46
N GLY A 193 0.31 15.21 -4.04
CA GLY A 193 0.94 14.15 -4.84
C GLY A 193 0.25 13.91 -6.18
N ALA A 194 -1.09 13.81 -6.16
CA ALA A 194 -1.90 13.67 -7.38
C ALA A 194 -1.81 14.90 -8.29
N PHE A 195 -1.81 16.10 -7.70
CA PHE A 195 -1.63 17.36 -8.41
C PHE A 195 -0.28 17.42 -9.15
N LEU A 196 0.82 17.05 -8.49
CA LEU A 196 2.15 16.99 -9.12
C LEU A 196 2.22 15.96 -10.24
N ALA A 197 1.59 14.79 -10.06
CA ALA A 197 1.52 13.77 -11.11
C ALA A 197 0.82 14.29 -12.38
N ALA A 198 -0.31 14.97 -12.21
CA ALA A 198 -1.03 15.58 -13.33
C ALA A 198 -0.25 16.72 -14.01
N LEU A 199 0.42 17.58 -13.24
CA LEU A 199 1.27 18.63 -13.82
C LEU A 199 2.42 18.05 -14.66
N LEU A 200 3.08 17.01 -14.15
CA LEU A 200 4.16 16.36 -14.88
C LEU A 200 3.65 15.74 -16.19
N LEU A 201 2.50 15.07 -16.14
CA LEU A 201 1.87 14.53 -17.34
C LEU A 201 1.55 15.62 -18.37
N MET A 202 0.93 16.73 -17.95
CA MET A 202 0.61 17.86 -18.84
C MET A 202 1.85 18.43 -19.51
N GLY A 203 3.01 18.44 -18.83
CA GLY A 203 4.29 18.83 -19.42
C GLY A 203 4.82 17.82 -20.44
N GLN A 204 4.81 16.53 -20.11
CA GLN A 204 5.38 15.47 -20.97
C GLN A 204 4.52 15.14 -22.19
N TYR A 205 3.19 15.22 -22.07
CA TYR A 205 2.23 14.98 -23.14
C TYR A 205 1.72 16.28 -23.78
N HIS A 206 2.41 17.40 -23.55
CA HIS A 206 1.95 18.73 -23.97
C HIS A 206 1.60 18.79 -25.46
N GLU A 207 2.48 18.27 -26.33
CA GLU A 207 2.27 18.32 -27.78
C GLU A 207 1.05 17.49 -28.21
N GLN A 208 0.93 16.27 -27.71
CA GLN A 208 -0.14 15.36 -28.06
C GLN A 208 -1.50 15.84 -27.51
N ILE A 209 -1.53 16.31 -26.26
CA ILE A 209 -2.74 16.85 -25.63
C ILE A 209 -3.17 18.15 -26.30
N SER A 210 -2.23 19.01 -26.71
CA SER A 210 -2.55 20.26 -27.41
C SER A 210 -3.15 19.99 -28.80
N ALA A 211 -2.55 19.07 -29.56
CA ALA A 211 -3.09 18.67 -30.86
C ALA A 211 -4.48 18.04 -30.73
N PHE A 212 -4.67 17.15 -29.75
CA PHE A 212 -5.96 16.53 -29.47
C PHE A 212 -7.01 17.55 -29.01
N SER A 213 -6.63 18.51 -28.18
CA SER A 213 -7.51 19.59 -27.72
C SER A 213 -7.98 20.46 -28.89
N ALA A 214 -7.08 20.85 -29.78
CA ALA A 214 -7.43 21.61 -30.98
C ALA A 214 -8.37 20.82 -31.90
N ALA A 215 -8.10 19.53 -32.12
CA ALA A 215 -8.96 18.66 -32.93
C ALA A 215 -10.36 18.48 -32.32
N SER A 216 -10.45 18.37 -30.99
CA SER A 216 -11.72 18.22 -30.29
C SER A 216 -12.59 19.49 -30.37
N VAL A 217 -11.97 20.67 -30.21
CA VAL A 217 -12.65 21.96 -30.40
C VAL A 217 -13.09 22.15 -31.85
N ALA A 218 -12.25 21.81 -32.83
CA ALA A 218 -12.60 21.88 -34.24
C ALA A 218 -13.79 20.96 -34.61
N SER A 219 -13.95 19.85 -33.89
CA SER A 219 -15.06 18.92 -34.02
C SER A 219 -16.32 19.33 -33.23
N GLY A 220 -16.30 20.47 -32.54
CA GLY A 220 -17.42 21.01 -31.77
C GLY A 220 -17.71 20.30 -30.45
N LYS A 221 -16.83 19.41 -29.96
CA LYS A 221 -17.04 18.63 -28.73
C LYS A 221 -16.60 19.35 -27.45
N GLY A 222 -15.77 20.39 -27.56
CA GLY A 222 -15.19 21.10 -26.42
C GLY A 222 -13.97 20.38 -25.84
N LEU A 223 -13.62 20.68 -24.59
CA LEU A 223 -12.42 20.12 -23.93
C LEU A 223 -12.75 19.14 -22.79
N VAL A 224 -13.97 19.22 -22.26
CA VAL A 224 -14.42 18.47 -21.08
C VAL A 224 -15.60 17.59 -21.44
N TYR A 225 -15.32 16.30 -21.63
CA TYR A 225 -16.30 15.24 -21.81
C TYR A 225 -15.61 13.88 -21.60
N ASN A 226 -16.37 12.81 -21.45
CA ASN A 226 -15.79 11.45 -21.33
C ASN A 226 -15.01 11.07 -22.60
N GLY A 227 -13.74 10.69 -22.45
CA GLY A 227 -12.83 10.44 -23.58
C GLY A 227 -12.27 11.71 -24.23
N GLY A 228 -12.55 12.89 -23.67
CA GLY A 228 -11.97 14.16 -24.11
C GLY A 228 -10.61 14.47 -23.49
N PRO A 229 -9.98 15.59 -23.87
CA PRO A 229 -8.67 16.00 -23.35
C PRO A 229 -8.60 16.04 -21.81
N ALA A 230 -9.62 16.61 -21.15
CA ALA A 230 -9.67 16.66 -19.70
C ALA A 230 -9.84 15.27 -19.05
N SER A 231 -10.43 14.31 -19.77
CA SER A 231 -10.68 12.94 -19.29
C SER A 231 -9.41 12.12 -19.07
N ILE A 232 -8.28 12.59 -19.60
CA ILE A 232 -6.95 12.02 -19.32
C ILE A 232 -6.59 12.18 -17.83
N LEU A 233 -7.01 13.30 -17.22
CA LEU A 233 -6.62 13.65 -15.85
C LEU A 233 -7.63 13.15 -14.82
N CYS A 234 -8.92 13.38 -15.05
CA CYS A 234 -10.01 13.06 -14.11
C CYS A 234 -11.22 12.52 -14.85
N THR A 235 -12.14 11.85 -14.15
CA THR A 235 -13.26 11.18 -14.82
C THR A 235 -14.45 12.12 -15.04
N PHE A 236 -15.17 11.86 -16.13
CA PHE A 236 -16.37 12.58 -16.55
C PHE A 236 -17.43 11.60 -17.06
N PRO A 237 -18.72 11.80 -16.74
CA PRO A 237 -19.76 10.90 -17.23
C PRO A 237 -19.91 10.95 -18.74
N GLY A 238 -20.18 9.78 -19.33
CA GLY A 238 -20.51 9.62 -20.75
C GLY A 238 -21.76 10.39 -21.17
N ALA A 239 -21.98 10.54 -22.47
CA ALA A 239 -23.08 11.34 -23.02
C ALA A 239 -24.47 10.89 -22.51
N THR A 240 -24.68 9.58 -22.36
CA THR A 240 -25.93 8.94 -21.90
C THR A 240 -26.04 8.85 -20.38
N GLN A 241 -24.95 9.06 -19.64
CA GLN A 241 -24.88 8.93 -18.18
C GLN A 241 -25.33 10.23 -17.49
N ASN A 242 -26.64 10.48 -17.45
CA ASN A 242 -27.22 11.68 -16.82
C ASN A 242 -27.86 11.41 -15.44
N ASN A 243 -27.97 10.15 -15.05
CA ASN A 243 -28.55 9.77 -13.77
C ASN A 243 -27.47 9.80 -12.66
N LEU A 244 -27.53 10.82 -11.79
CA LEU A 244 -26.59 10.98 -10.68
C LEU A 244 -26.70 9.86 -9.64
N GLY A 245 -27.88 9.28 -9.43
CA GLY A 245 -28.06 8.15 -8.50
C GLY A 245 -27.37 6.87 -8.99
N TYR A 246 -27.39 6.64 -10.31
CA TYR A 246 -26.63 5.56 -10.95
C TYR A 246 -25.12 5.76 -10.80
N LEU A 247 -24.62 6.96 -11.09
CA LEU A 247 -23.19 7.29 -10.93
C LEU A 247 -22.73 7.20 -9.48
N PHE A 248 -23.56 7.66 -8.54
CA PHE A 248 -23.32 7.50 -7.11
C PHE A 248 -23.21 6.03 -6.72
N MET A 249 -24.13 5.18 -7.18
CA MET A 249 -24.14 3.76 -6.83
C MET A 249 -22.91 3.03 -7.37
N ASN A 250 -22.45 3.39 -8.57
CA ASN A 250 -21.23 2.83 -9.15
C ASN A 250 -20.00 3.18 -8.31
N GLU A 251 -19.82 4.48 -8.00
CA GLU A 251 -18.71 4.95 -7.17
C GLU A 251 -18.77 4.28 -5.78
N TRP A 252 -19.95 4.26 -5.16
CA TRP A 252 -20.18 3.62 -3.87
C TRP A 252 -19.79 2.13 -3.87
N PHE A 253 -20.24 1.37 -4.87
CA PHE A 253 -19.97 -0.06 -4.94
C PHE A 253 -18.48 -0.34 -5.14
N VAL A 254 -17.86 0.37 -6.09
CA VAL A 254 -16.45 0.19 -6.44
C VAL A 254 -15.55 0.51 -5.24
N ASP A 255 -15.81 1.63 -4.55
CA ASP A 255 -15.07 2.02 -3.36
C ASP A 255 -15.29 1.05 -2.21
N SER A 256 -16.52 0.55 -2.05
CA SER A 256 -16.81 -0.45 -1.03
C SER A 256 -16.06 -1.76 -1.29
N PHE A 257 -16.02 -2.20 -2.56
CA PHE A 257 -15.29 -3.40 -2.96
C PHE A 257 -13.79 -3.28 -2.65
N ILE A 258 -13.17 -2.18 -3.08
CA ILE A 258 -11.75 -1.92 -2.84
C ILE A 258 -11.48 -1.82 -1.32
N GLY A 259 -12.33 -1.11 -0.59
CA GLY A 259 -12.23 -0.95 0.86
C GLY A 259 -12.25 -2.30 1.61
N ILE A 260 -13.17 -3.20 1.25
CA ILE A 260 -13.25 -4.55 1.84
C ILE A 260 -11.96 -5.33 1.59
N VAL A 261 -11.45 -5.33 0.35
CA VAL A 261 -10.23 -6.07 0.01
C VAL A 261 -9.00 -5.49 0.71
N ILE A 262 -8.88 -4.17 0.79
CA ILE A 262 -7.81 -3.52 1.56
C ILE A 262 -7.86 -3.98 3.01
N TRP A 263 -9.03 -3.92 3.64
CA TRP A 263 -9.19 -4.33 5.04
C TRP A 263 -8.89 -5.82 5.25
N ALA A 264 -9.29 -6.66 4.29
CA ALA A 264 -8.96 -8.07 4.29
C ALA A 264 -7.46 -8.36 4.20
N CYS A 265 -6.71 -7.54 3.45
CA CYS A 265 -5.25 -7.66 3.35
C CYS A 265 -4.53 -7.15 4.61
N LEU A 266 -5.17 -6.27 5.38
CA LEU A 266 -4.64 -5.73 6.64
C LEU A 266 -4.98 -6.59 7.85
N ASP A 267 -5.88 -7.57 7.71
CA ASP A 267 -6.25 -8.47 8.80
C ASP A 267 -5.19 -9.57 9.01
N PRO A 268 -4.47 -9.60 10.15
CA PRO A 268 -3.49 -10.64 10.42
C PRO A 268 -4.10 -12.05 10.54
N ALA A 269 -5.40 -12.15 10.78
CA ALA A 269 -6.09 -13.42 10.88
C ALA A 269 -6.46 -14.04 9.52
N ASN A 270 -6.27 -13.30 8.41
CA ASN A 270 -6.60 -13.78 7.07
C ASN A 270 -5.50 -14.72 6.53
N PRO A 271 -5.77 -16.03 6.33
CA PRO A 271 -4.75 -16.98 5.91
C PRO A 271 -4.38 -16.88 4.42
N PHE A 272 -5.18 -16.16 3.62
CA PHE A 272 -5.02 -16.15 2.16
C PHE A 272 -4.07 -15.06 1.65
N VAL A 273 -3.72 -14.07 2.48
CA VAL A 273 -2.89 -12.95 2.07
C VAL A 273 -1.72 -12.79 3.04
N SER A 274 -0.50 -12.99 2.56
CA SER A 274 0.70 -12.68 3.33
C SER A 274 0.98 -11.17 3.30
N PRO A 275 1.66 -10.61 4.32
CA PRO A 275 2.07 -9.20 4.30
C PRO A 275 2.89 -8.79 3.07
N ALA A 276 3.65 -9.73 2.49
CA ALA A 276 4.41 -9.51 1.27
C ALA A 276 3.53 -9.50 0.00
N GLY A 277 2.39 -10.20 0.02
CA GLY A 277 1.43 -10.24 -1.09
C GLY A 277 0.43 -9.08 -1.09
N ALA A 278 0.15 -8.49 0.08
CA ALA A 278 -0.83 -7.41 0.25
C ALA A 278 -0.70 -6.26 -0.78
N PRO A 279 0.50 -5.72 -1.11
CA PRO A 279 0.62 -4.64 -2.09
C PRO A 279 0.05 -5.00 -3.47
N PHE A 280 0.25 -6.24 -3.92
CA PHE A 280 -0.20 -6.71 -5.23
C PHE A 280 -1.69 -7.02 -5.23
N VAL A 281 -2.21 -7.62 -4.15
CA VAL A 281 -3.65 -7.92 -4.02
C VAL A 281 -4.46 -6.62 -4.00
N ILE A 282 -4.00 -5.61 -3.27
CA ILE A 282 -4.64 -4.28 -3.23
C ILE A 282 -4.61 -3.64 -4.62
N GLY A 283 -3.46 -3.68 -5.30
CA GLY A 283 -3.34 -3.18 -6.68
C GLY A 283 -4.29 -3.90 -7.65
N LEU A 284 -4.39 -5.23 -7.56
CA LEU A 284 -5.28 -6.04 -8.38
C LEU A 284 -6.76 -5.76 -8.11
N ALA A 285 -7.15 -5.52 -6.86
CA ALA A 285 -8.52 -5.12 -6.53
C ALA A 285 -8.91 -3.83 -7.24
N TYR A 286 -7.99 -2.86 -7.28
CA TYR A 286 -8.17 -1.61 -8.01
C TYR A 286 -8.22 -1.82 -9.53
N ALA A 287 -7.33 -2.65 -10.08
CA ALA A 287 -7.33 -3.03 -11.50
C ALA A 287 -8.66 -3.66 -11.94
N ASN A 288 -9.18 -4.59 -11.13
CA ASN A 288 -10.43 -5.28 -11.39
C ASN A 288 -11.60 -4.31 -11.52
N MET A 289 -11.64 -3.28 -10.66
CA MET A 289 -12.65 -2.24 -10.74
C MET A 289 -12.48 -1.34 -11.97
N ILE A 290 -11.25 -1.00 -12.36
CA ILE A 290 -11.00 -0.29 -13.62
C ILE A 290 -11.53 -1.08 -14.82
N TRP A 291 -11.19 -2.36 -14.93
CA TRP A 291 -11.58 -3.16 -16.09
C TRP A 291 -13.10 -3.33 -16.21
N GLY A 292 -13.82 -3.40 -15.09
CA GLY A 292 -15.27 -3.50 -15.09
C GLY A 292 -16.03 -2.18 -15.21
N TYR A 293 -15.46 -1.08 -14.70
CA TYR A 293 -16.23 0.14 -14.41
C TYR A 293 -15.63 1.44 -14.99
N ALA A 294 -14.46 1.42 -15.63
CA ALA A 294 -13.86 2.65 -16.15
C ALA A 294 -14.74 3.42 -17.16
N ASP A 295 -15.48 2.71 -18.00
CA ASP A 295 -16.39 3.31 -19.00
C ASP A 295 -17.58 4.05 -18.35
N ILE A 296 -17.92 3.68 -17.11
CA ILE A 296 -19.03 4.25 -16.35
C ILE A 296 -18.60 5.26 -15.28
N SER A 297 -17.38 5.77 -15.43
CA SER A 297 -16.75 6.84 -14.64
C SER A 297 -16.58 6.48 -13.17
N ILE A 298 -15.36 6.08 -12.81
CA ILE A 298 -14.96 5.82 -11.42
C ILE A 298 -13.80 6.72 -11.01
N SER A 299 -13.85 7.32 -9.83
CA SER A 299 -12.73 8.11 -9.28
C SER A 299 -11.92 7.30 -8.28
N THR A 300 -12.62 6.59 -7.41
CA THR A 300 -12.15 5.64 -6.39
C THR A 300 -11.25 6.22 -5.28
N ASN A 301 -10.88 7.49 -5.37
CA ASN A 301 -9.99 8.15 -4.43
C ASN A 301 -10.10 9.67 -4.52
N LEU A 302 -10.45 10.30 -3.39
CA LEU A 302 -10.64 11.75 -3.29
C LEU A 302 -9.40 12.51 -3.73
N ALA A 303 -8.22 12.12 -3.25
CA ALA A 303 -6.97 12.80 -3.56
C ALA A 303 -6.58 12.65 -5.02
N ARG A 304 -6.76 11.44 -5.59
CA ARG A 304 -6.55 11.19 -7.02
C ARG A 304 -7.37 12.17 -7.84
N ASP A 305 -8.68 12.18 -7.64
CA ASP A 305 -9.57 12.94 -8.51
C ASP A 305 -9.50 14.43 -8.24
N LEU A 306 -9.54 14.89 -6.98
CA LEU A 306 -9.45 16.32 -6.69
C LEU A 306 -8.11 16.90 -7.16
N GLY A 307 -6.99 16.20 -6.91
CA GLY A 307 -5.66 16.67 -7.30
C GLY A 307 -5.51 16.80 -8.81
N THR A 308 -5.91 15.79 -9.58
CA THR A 308 -5.83 15.84 -11.04
C THR A 308 -6.90 16.76 -11.65
N ARG A 309 -8.08 16.88 -11.03
CA ARG A 309 -9.16 17.78 -11.47
C ARG A 309 -8.82 19.25 -11.25
N MET A 310 -8.05 19.59 -10.21
CA MET A 310 -7.48 20.93 -10.05
C MET A 310 -6.59 21.29 -11.24
N VAL A 311 -5.74 20.38 -11.70
CA VAL A 311 -4.93 20.58 -12.91
C VAL A 311 -5.81 20.65 -14.15
N ALA A 312 -6.83 19.79 -14.27
CA ALA A 312 -7.79 19.87 -15.37
C ALA A 312 -8.49 21.23 -15.44
N ALA A 313 -8.84 21.82 -14.29
CA ALA A 313 -9.44 23.15 -14.25
C ALA A 313 -8.48 24.27 -14.66
N ILE A 314 -7.18 24.13 -14.38
CA ILE A 314 -6.13 25.07 -14.79
C ILE A 314 -5.98 25.09 -16.32
N PHE A 315 -5.97 23.91 -16.96
CA PHE A 315 -5.69 23.79 -18.39
C PHE A 315 -6.93 23.78 -19.29
N PHE A 316 -8.05 23.21 -18.83
CA PHE A 316 -9.27 23.01 -19.62
C PHE A 316 -10.46 23.86 -19.12
N GLY A 317 -10.28 24.61 -18.02
CA GLY A 317 -11.26 25.57 -17.52
C GLY A 317 -12.24 25.01 -16.49
N ARG A 318 -13.15 25.88 -16.02
CA ARG A 318 -14.09 25.61 -14.91
C ARG A 318 -15.00 24.40 -15.15
N GLU A 319 -15.24 24.04 -16.40
CA GLU A 319 -16.08 22.91 -16.77
C GLU A 319 -15.59 21.59 -16.14
N ALA A 320 -14.30 21.47 -15.83
CA ALA A 320 -13.74 20.34 -15.07
C ALA A 320 -14.45 20.07 -13.73
N PHE A 321 -15.06 21.08 -13.10
CA PHE A 321 -15.85 20.93 -11.87
C PHE A 321 -17.36 20.97 -12.09
N THR A 322 -17.84 21.62 -13.15
CA THR A 322 -19.29 21.83 -13.35
C THR A 322 -19.93 20.83 -14.31
N TYR A 323 -19.13 20.06 -15.07
CA TYR A 323 -19.63 19.12 -16.07
C TYR A 323 -20.60 18.10 -15.43
N LYS A 324 -21.86 18.14 -15.91
CA LYS A 324 -22.99 17.32 -15.46
C LYS A 324 -23.21 17.26 -13.94
N ASN A 325 -22.68 18.22 -13.18
CA ASN A 325 -22.70 18.22 -11.71
C ASN A 325 -22.17 16.91 -11.08
N TYR A 326 -21.17 16.28 -11.72
CA TYR A 326 -20.63 14.99 -11.29
C TYR A 326 -19.46 15.09 -10.29
N SER A 327 -18.74 16.22 -10.27
CA SER A 327 -17.47 16.33 -9.54
C SER A 327 -17.56 15.97 -8.06
N TRP A 328 -18.65 16.33 -7.37
CA TRP A 328 -18.83 15.98 -5.96
C TRP A 328 -18.97 14.46 -5.74
N ILE A 329 -19.52 13.72 -6.70
CA ILE A 329 -19.62 12.25 -6.64
C ILE A 329 -18.22 11.67 -6.64
N ALA A 330 -17.44 11.99 -7.68
CA ALA A 330 -16.06 11.53 -7.82
C ALA A 330 -15.17 11.91 -6.63
N ILE A 331 -15.34 13.11 -6.08
CA ILE A 331 -14.49 13.60 -4.98
C ILE A 331 -14.90 12.96 -3.65
N LEU A 332 -16.19 12.95 -3.31
CA LEU A 332 -16.64 12.74 -1.93
C LEU A 332 -17.23 11.37 -1.64
N VAL A 333 -17.77 10.63 -2.63
CA VAL A 333 -18.53 9.38 -2.37
C VAL A 333 -17.64 8.24 -1.88
N ASN A 334 -16.37 8.23 -2.27
CA ASN A 334 -15.40 7.25 -1.77
C ASN A 334 -15.26 7.26 -0.25
N VAL A 335 -15.44 8.41 0.42
CA VAL A 335 -15.27 8.52 1.87
C VAL A 335 -16.32 7.70 2.63
N PRO A 336 -17.63 7.96 2.49
CA PRO A 336 -18.65 7.16 3.16
C PRO A 336 -18.69 5.71 2.66
N ALA A 337 -18.40 5.45 1.38
CA ALA A 337 -18.35 4.08 0.85
C ALA A 337 -17.23 3.25 1.48
N THR A 338 -16.03 3.81 1.62
CA THR A 338 -14.90 3.12 2.28
C THR A 338 -15.17 2.94 3.78
N ILE A 339 -15.78 3.93 4.45
CA ILE A 339 -16.19 3.78 5.85
C ILE A 339 -17.20 2.64 6.00
N PHE A 340 -18.20 2.57 5.10
CA PHE A 340 -19.15 1.47 5.07
C PHE A 340 -18.47 0.11 4.88
N ALA A 341 -17.54 0.01 3.93
CA ALA A 341 -16.79 -1.22 3.68
C ALA A 341 -15.95 -1.69 4.87
N THR A 342 -15.24 -0.77 5.51
CA THR A 342 -14.42 -1.10 6.68
C THR A 342 -15.29 -1.45 7.88
N ALA A 343 -16.41 -0.76 8.09
CA ALA A 343 -17.41 -1.12 9.10
C ALA A 343 -17.99 -2.52 8.83
N PHE A 344 -18.37 -2.81 7.58
CA PHE A 344 -18.85 -4.13 7.16
C PHE A 344 -17.82 -5.22 7.48
N TYR A 345 -16.55 -5.00 7.15
CA TYR A 345 -15.49 -5.97 7.42
C TYR A 345 -15.27 -6.16 8.92
N GLU A 346 -15.09 -5.08 9.68
CA GLU A 346 -14.85 -5.12 11.14
C GLU A 346 -16.00 -5.78 11.90
N MET A 347 -17.25 -5.53 11.50
CA MET A 347 -18.41 -6.02 12.23
C MET A 347 -18.84 -7.44 11.83
N LEU A 348 -18.66 -7.83 10.56
CA LEU A 348 -19.21 -9.08 10.04
C LEU A 348 -18.16 -10.12 9.63
N MET A 349 -17.00 -9.67 9.16
CA MET A 349 -15.98 -10.58 8.59
C MET A 349 -14.84 -10.84 9.56
N ARG A 350 -14.46 -9.85 10.37
CA ARG A 350 -13.30 -9.93 11.26
C ARG A 350 -13.59 -10.79 12.47
N ASP A 351 -12.90 -11.94 12.55
CA ASP A 351 -12.95 -12.82 13.71
C ASP A 351 -11.88 -12.39 14.73
N SER A 352 -12.29 -11.53 15.67
CA SER A 352 -11.41 -11.06 16.73
C SER A 352 -10.89 -12.20 17.64
N LEU A 353 -11.59 -13.33 17.74
CA LEU A 353 -11.17 -14.45 18.58
C LEU A 353 -9.97 -15.20 17.98
N LYS A 354 -9.90 -15.30 16.64
CA LYS A 354 -8.71 -15.84 15.95
C LYS A 354 -7.47 -14.96 16.12
N LYS A 355 -7.64 -13.63 16.16
CA LYS A 355 -6.55 -12.69 16.44
C LYS A 355 -5.99 -12.87 17.86
N ILE A 356 -6.86 -13.22 18.80
CA ILE A 356 -6.48 -13.52 20.19
C ILE A 356 -5.67 -14.83 20.26
N GLY A 357 -6.12 -15.89 19.58
CA GLY A 357 -5.40 -17.17 19.55
C GLY A 357 -4.02 -17.11 18.90
N GLY A 358 -3.80 -16.17 17.98
CA GLY A 358 -2.50 -15.93 17.33
C GLY A 358 -1.53 -15.04 18.13
N GLY A 359 -1.86 -14.61 19.36
CA GLY A 359 -0.95 -13.81 20.20
C GLY A 359 -0.76 -12.35 19.78
N HIS A 360 -1.66 -11.79 18.95
CA HIS A 360 -1.54 -10.42 18.42
C HIS A 360 -2.38 -9.37 19.19
N ALA A 361 -2.85 -9.70 20.40
CA ALA A 361 -3.64 -8.80 21.24
C ALA A 361 -2.88 -8.40 22.52
N GLN A 362 -2.86 -7.11 22.84
CA GLN A 362 -2.66 -6.63 24.22
C GLN A 362 -4.05 -6.38 24.82
N HIS A 363 -4.39 -7.10 25.88
CA HIS A 363 -5.56 -6.81 26.71
C HIS A 363 -5.23 -5.66 27.66
N GLU A 364 -6.24 -4.91 28.12
CA GLU A 364 -6.03 -3.81 29.09
C GLU A 364 -5.37 -4.29 30.40
N ASP A 365 -5.61 -5.56 30.78
CA ASP A 365 -4.99 -6.26 31.92
C ASP A 365 -3.83 -7.19 31.51
N GLY A 366 -3.24 -7.03 30.32
CA GLY A 366 -2.16 -7.88 29.81
C GLY A 366 -2.59 -9.31 29.46
N GLU A 367 -1.64 -10.25 29.45
CA GLU A 367 -1.89 -11.66 29.05
C GLU A 367 -2.88 -12.39 29.98
N GLU A 368 -2.95 -12.02 31.26
CA GLU A 368 -3.88 -12.61 32.23
C GLU A 368 -5.34 -12.22 31.95
N GLY A 369 -5.58 -10.98 31.50
CA GLY A 369 -6.91 -10.53 31.07
C GLY A 369 -7.40 -11.23 29.81
N LEU A 370 -6.48 -11.42 28.85
CA LEU A 370 -6.73 -12.17 27.62
C LEU A 370 -7.12 -13.62 27.93
N HIS A 371 -6.38 -14.27 28.84
CA HIS A 371 -6.64 -15.64 29.25
C HIS A 371 -8.02 -15.77 29.93
N ARG A 372 -8.40 -14.83 30.82
CA ARG A 372 -9.73 -14.84 31.45
C ARG A 372 -10.86 -14.65 30.44
N HIS A 373 -10.68 -13.77 29.45
CA HIS A 373 -11.69 -13.53 28.43
C HIS A 373 -11.87 -14.76 27.53
N LEU A 374 -10.76 -15.36 27.06
CA LEU A 374 -10.79 -16.61 26.29
C LEU A 374 -11.46 -17.75 27.04
N THR A 375 -11.11 -17.99 28.30
CA THR A 375 -11.73 -19.04 29.13
C THR A 375 -13.24 -18.81 29.28
N LYS A 376 -13.66 -17.55 29.45
CA LYS A 376 -15.09 -17.20 29.56
C LYS A 376 -15.85 -17.40 28.25
N THR A 377 -15.26 -17.04 27.11
CA THR A 377 -15.91 -17.12 25.80
C THR A 377 -15.92 -18.55 25.24
N MET A 378 -14.85 -19.33 25.45
CA MET A 378 -14.82 -20.74 25.05
C MET A 378 -15.72 -21.63 25.94
N SER A 379 -15.80 -21.34 27.25
CA SER A 379 -16.76 -22.02 28.15
C SER A 379 -18.22 -21.77 27.76
N VAL A 380 -18.53 -20.60 27.19
CA VAL A 380 -19.89 -20.28 26.70
C VAL A 380 -20.23 -21.08 25.43
N MET A 381 -19.25 -21.43 24.58
CA MET A 381 -19.49 -22.31 23.43
C MET A 381 -19.70 -23.79 23.83
N GLU A 382 -18.99 -24.28 24.85
CA GLU A 382 -19.21 -25.65 25.37
C GLU A 382 -20.58 -25.81 26.06
N ASN A 383 -21.05 -24.77 26.76
CA ASN A 383 -22.34 -24.81 27.46
C ASN A 383 -23.55 -24.54 26.54
N GLY A 384 -23.34 -24.26 25.25
CA GLY A 384 -24.40 -24.01 24.27
C GLY A 384 -25.00 -25.26 23.61
N THR A 385 -24.43 -26.46 23.81
CA THR A 385 -24.83 -27.67 23.07
C THR A 385 -25.12 -28.90 23.93
N THR A 386 -25.63 -28.74 25.15
CA THR A 386 -26.17 -29.88 25.92
C THR A 386 -27.48 -29.53 26.60
N ALA A 387 -28.56 -29.54 25.82
CA ALA A 387 -29.89 -29.84 26.33
C ALA A 387 -30.40 -31.10 25.62
N VAL A 388 -31.02 -32.01 26.38
CA VAL A 388 -31.60 -33.32 25.98
C VAL A 388 -30.52 -34.41 25.90
N THR A 389 -30.32 -35.34 26.85
CA THR A 389 -31.30 -36.18 27.57
C THR A 389 -30.62 -36.80 28.80
N LYS A 390 -31.09 -36.50 30.01
CA LYS A 390 -30.92 -37.38 31.18
C LYS A 390 -32.31 -37.68 31.72
N GLY A 391 -32.72 -38.93 31.66
CA GLY A 391 -33.96 -39.39 32.28
C GLY A 391 -34.19 -40.88 32.12
N LYS A 392 -34.37 -41.55 33.28
CA LYS A 392 -34.79 -42.95 33.55
C LYS A 392 -33.62 -43.95 33.69
N GLU A 393 -33.20 -44.31 34.90
CA GLU A 393 -33.84 -45.18 35.92
C GLU A 393 -34.02 -46.65 35.49
N GLY A 394 -33.41 -47.55 36.26
CA GLY A 394 -33.94 -48.89 36.59
C GLY A 394 -33.34 -50.10 35.88
N LEU A 395 -32.33 -50.73 36.50
CA LEU A 395 -32.33 -52.08 37.13
C LEU A 395 -30.91 -52.55 37.43
#